data_AF-A0AAJ6VLC6-F1
#
_entry.id   AF-A0AAJ6VLC6-F1
#
_cell.length_a   1.000
_cell.length_b   1.000
_cell.length_c   1.000
_cell.angle_alpha   90.00
_cell.angle_beta   90.00
_cell.angle_gamma   90.00
#
_symmetry.space_group_name_H-M   'P 1'
#
loop_
_entity.id
_entity.type
_entity.pdbx_description
1 polymer ?
#
loop_
_entity_poly.entity_id
_entity_poly.type
_entity_poly.pdbx_seq_one_letter_code
_entity_poly.pdbx_strand_id
1 'polypeptide(L)'
;MINNAELKKCATLRNRRKIRKKLHKALASPGDWERHNSALKKLAAPKRVHEQPQPPKPTKKKKYSLKRLNVLAQPINLHPIMMPDPFSVKQSALTYRITKHMKHLAKMKDIPQPIFNVPGRVNPMALLIEASTRIINLAKSVVRPLGLETDLKKNAFSVSPSALKAICSPRLKVLAKPKKRPPHKR
;
A
#
# COMPACT_ATOMS: atom_id res chain seq x y z
N MET A 1 -1.08 11.55 -35.38
CA MET A 1 -1.37 11.48 -33.93
C MET A 1 -0.21 10.76 -33.26
N ILE A 2 0.62 11.45 -32.48
CA ILE A 2 1.82 10.83 -31.86
C ILE A 2 1.36 10.00 -30.66
N ASN A 3 1.72 8.72 -30.62
CA ASN A 3 1.27 7.81 -29.57
C ASN A 3 1.87 8.19 -28.20
N ASN A 4 1.08 8.16 -27.13
CA ASN A 4 1.59 8.46 -25.78
C ASN A 4 2.74 7.54 -25.34
N ALA A 5 2.80 6.32 -25.89
CA ALA A 5 3.93 5.41 -25.71
C ALA A 5 5.21 5.91 -26.40
N GLU A 6 5.09 6.51 -27.59
CA GLU A 6 6.21 7.14 -28.29
C GLU A 6 6.68 8.39 -27.56
N LEU A 7 5.77 9.23 -27.05
CA LEU A 7 6.13 10.39 -26.23
C LEU A 7 6.85 9.98 -24.94
N LYS A 8 6.40 8.91 -24.26
CA LYS A 8 7.08 8.34 -23.09
C LYS A 8 8.45 7.75 -23.46
N LYS A 9 8.56 7.03 -24.58
CA LYS A 9 9.85 6.55 -25.12
C LYS A 9 10.79 7.72 -25.43
N CYS A 10 10.30 8.81 -26.04
CA CYS A 10 11.07 10.01 -26.31
C CYS A 10 11.53 10.69 -25.00
N ALA A 11 10.68 10.76 -23.98
CA ALA A 11 11.02 11.33 -22.68
C ALA A 11 12.08 10.49 -21.94
N THR A 12 11.95 9.16 -21.92
CA THR A 12 12.98 8.27 -21.34
C THR A 12 14.28 8.34 -22.11
N LEU A 13 14.26 8.42 -23.44
CA LEU A 13 15.46 8.63 -24.27
C LEU A 13 16.14 9.98 -23.99
N ARG A 14 15.38 11.07 -23.81
CA ARG A 14 15.93 12.38 -23.41
C ARG A 14 16.59 12.32 -22.04
N ASN A 15 15.97 11.68 -21.06
CA ASN A 15 16.55 11.51 -19.72
C ASN A 15 17.80 10.62 -19.75
N ARG A 16 17.78 9.51 -20.50
CA ARG A 16 18.98 8.66 -20.72
C ARG A 16 20.12 9.44 -21.37
N ARG A 17 19.83 10.30 -22.35
CA ARG A 17 20.83 11.19 -22.97
C ARG A 17 21.42 12.19 -21.96
N LYS A 18 20.58 12.82 -21.12
CA LYS A 18 21.05 13.74 -20.06
C LYS A 18 21.95 13.02 -19.05
N ILE A 19 21.54 11.84 -18.60
CA ILE A 19 22.33 11.02 -17.66
C ILE A 19 23.65 10.59 -18.30
N ARG A 20 23.65 10.12 -19.55
CA ARG A 20 24.88 9.80 -20.30
C ARG A 20 25.82 11.00 -20.42
N LYS A 21 25.31 12.19 -20.75
CA LYS A 21 26.15 13.41 -20.81
C LYS A 21 26.80 13.73 -19.46
N LYS A 22 26.07 13.58 -18.35
CA LYS A 22 26.63 13.76 -17.00
C LYS A 22 27.68 12.71 -16.68
N LEU A 23 27.45 11.45 -17.04
CA LEU A 23 28.40 10.35 -16.85
C LEU A 23 29.68 10.54 -17.68
N HIS A 24 29.58 10.92 -18.96
CA HIS A 24 30.75 11.25 -19.78
C HIS A 24 31.53 12.46 -19.26
N LYS A 25 30.87 13.41 -18.60
CA LYS A 25 31.54 14.54 -17.93
C LYS A 25 32.29 14.11 -16.66
N ALA A 26 31.78 13.11 -15.94
CA ALA A 26 32.36 12.64 -14.67
C ALA A 26 33.39 11.51 -14.85
N LEU A 27 33.18 10.63 -15.84
CA LEU A 27 34.03 9.51 -16.19
C LEU A 27 34.73 9.85 -17.52
N ALA A 28 35.79 10.66 -17.43
CA ALA A 28 36.51 11.16 -18.59
C ALA A 28 37.54 10.14 -19.11
N SER A 29 38.15 9.36 -18.23
CA SER A 29 39.13 8.33 -18.59
C SER A 29 38.46 6.98 -18.85
N PRO A 30 38.95 6.17 -19.81
CA PRO A 30 38.49 4.79 -20.00
C PRO A 30 38.62 3.93 -18.74
N GLY A 31 39.64 4.16 -17.90
CA GLY A 31 39.81 3.44 -16.63
C GLY A 31 38.75 3.77 -15.58
N ASP A 32 38.13 4.96 -15.64
CA ASP A 32 37.03 5.31 -14.74
C ASP A 32 35.75 4.57 -15.12
N TRP A 33 35.53 4.34 -16.42
CA TRP A 33 34.43 3.52 -16.92
C TRP A 33 34.55 2.07 -16.48
N GLU A 34 35.75 1.50 -16.49
CA GLU A 34 35.99 0.14 -16.00
C GLU A 34 35.67 0.00 -14.51
N ARG A 35 36.13 0.95 -13.69
CA ARG A 35 35.84 1.00 -12.25
C ARG A 35 34.34 1.16 -11.99
N HIS A 36 33.67 2.04 -12.73
CA HIS A 36 32.22 2.27 -12.64
C HIS A 36 31.42 1.01 -13.00
N ASN A 37 31.77 0.34 -14.10
CA ASN A 37 31.09 -0.88 -14.55
C ASN A 37 31.29 -2.04 -13.58
N SER A 38 32.48 -2.16 -12.98
CA SER A 38 32.75 -3.14 -11.92
C SER A 38 31.88 -2.90 -10.68
N ALA A 39 31.71 -1.64 -10.26
CA ALA A 39 30.82 -1.27 -9.16
C ALA A 39 29.35 -1.57 -9.47
N LEU A 40 28.87 -1.23 -10.68
CA LEU A 40 27.51 -1.57 -11.10
C LEU A 40 27.27 -3.08 -11.11
N LYS A 41 28.24 -3.89 -11.56
CA LYS A 41 28.13 -5.36 -11.55
C LYS A 41 27.96 -5.89 -10.11
N LYS A 42 28.70 -5.34 -9.15
CA LYS A 42 28.58 -5.69 -7.72
C LYS A 42 27.22 -5.28 -7.14
N LEU A 43 26.72 -4.09 -7.48
CA LEU A 43 25.44 -3.58 -6.98
C LEU A 43 24.22 -4.24 -7.64
N ALA A 44 24.34 -4.66 -8.90
CA ALA A 44 23.30 -5.36 -9.63
C ALA A 44 23.11 -6.80 -9.15
N ALA A 45 24.14 -7.40 -8.55
CA ALA A 45 24.02 -8.70 -7.92
C ALA A 45 23.08 -8.62 -6.69
N PRO A 46 22.08 -9.50 -6.58
CA PRO A 46 21.18 -9.51 -5.43
C PRO A 46 21.97 -9.83 -4.15
N LYS A 47 21.70 -9.11 -3.07
CA LYS A 47 22.38 -9.33 -1.77
C LYS A 47 22.16 -10.73 -1.18
N ARG A 48 21.03 -11.36 -1.51
CA ARG A 48 20.68 -12.72 -1.14
C ARG A 48 20.06 -13.39 -2.36
N VAL A 49 20.65 -14.50 -2.79
CA VAL A 49 20.00 -15.39 -3.76
C VAL A 49 19.00 -16.21 -2.94
N HIS A 50 17.72 -15.89 -3.05
CA HIS A 50 16.69 -16.76 -2.48
C HIS A 50 16.61 -18.00 -3.37
N GLU A 51 17.11 -19.13 -2.88
CA GLU A 51 16.80 -20.42 -3.49
C GLU A 51 15.28 -20.60 -3.44
N GLN A 52 14.66 -20.83 -4.59
CA GLN A 52 13.24 -21.14 -4.62
C GLN A 52 13.02 -22.41 -3.80
N PRO A 53 12.10 -22.42 -2.81
CA PRO A 53 11.85 -23.61 -2.02
C PRO A 53 11.42 -24.72 -2.95
N GLN A 54 12.12 -25.86 -2.90
CA GLN A 54 11.73 -27.02 -3.68
C GLN A 54 10.30 -27.44 -3.29
N PRO A 55 9.43 -27.78 -4.26
CA PRO A 55 8.09 -28.25 -3.94
C PRO A 55 8.17 -29.48 -3.02
N PRO A 56 7.29 -29.58 -2.00
CA PRO A 56 7.29 -30.72 -1.11
C PRO A 56 7.07 -32.00 -1.91
N LYS A 57 7.91 -33.02 -1.67
CA LYS A 57 7.79 -34.32 -2.34
C LYS A 57 6.41 -34.93 -2.01
N PRO A 58 5.68 -35.50 -2.99
CA PRO A 58 4.39 -36.12 -2.74
C PRO A 58 4.56 -37.27 -1.73
N THR A 59 3.95 -37.13 -0.56
CA THR A 59 3.97 -38.16 0.47
C THR A 59 2.98 -39.26 0.11
N LYS A 60 3.38 -40.52 0.26
CA LYS A 60 2.48 -41.67 0.05
C LYS A 60 1.34 -41.60 1.07
N LYS A 61 0.09 -41.67 0.60
CA LYS A 61 -1.10 -41.75 1.49
C LYS A 61 -0.97 -43.00 2.37
N LYS A 62 -1.04 -42.84 3.70
CA LYS A 62 -0.99 -43.96 4.64
C LYS A 62 -2.25 -44.82 4.47
N LYS A 63 -2.08 -46.13 4.33
CA LYS A 63 -3.19 -47.10 4.37
C LYS A 63 -3.72 -47.17 5.80
N TYR A 64 -5.02 -46.92 6.00
CA TYR A 64 -5.65 -47.04 7.30
C TYR A 64 -5.95 -48.51 7.62
N SER A 65 -5.86 -48.89 8.90
CA SER A 65 -6.22 -50.23 9.35
C SER A 65 -7.73 -50.33 9.57
N LEU A 66 -8.35 -51.41 9.06
CA LEU A 66 -9.79 -51.67 9.22
C LEU A 66 -10.19 -51.76 10.70
N LYS A 67 -9.31 -52.29 11.56
CA LYS A 67 -9.51 -52.32 13.02
C LYS A 67 -9.69 -50.92 13.61
N ARG A 68 -8.87 -49.95 13.17
CA ARG A 68 -8.95 -48.56 13.63
C ARG A 68 -10.22 -47.88 13.13
N LEU A 69 -10.62 -48.15 11.88
CA LEU A 69 -11.90 -47.66 11.35
C LEU A 69 -13.08 -48.14 12.20
N ASN A 70 -13.11 -49.42 12.60
CA ASN A 70 -14.18 -49.95 13.43
C ASN A 70 -14.25 -49.29 14.81
N VAL A 71 -13.10 -49.01 15.45
CA VAL A 71 -13.06 -48.28 16.73
C VAL A 71 -13.57 -46.85 16.56
N LEU A 72 -13.19 -46.17 15.48
CA LEU A 72 -13.61 -44.79 15.20
C LEU A 72 -15.08 -44.69 14.77
N ALA A 73 -15.65 -45.78 14.24
CA ALA A 73 -17.07 -45.86 13.88
C ALA A 73 -17.98 -46.07 15.10
N GLN A 74 -17.43 -46.43 16.26
CA GLN A 74 -18.21 -46.53 17.49
C GLN A 74 -18.62 -45.12 17.96
N PRO A 75 -19.85 -44.95 18.46
CA PRO A 75 -20.29 -43.67 19.01
C PRO A 75 -19.43 -43.30 20.22
N ILE A 76 -19.03 -42.03 20.30
CA ILE A 76 -18.30 -41.51 21.45
C ILE A 76 -19.29 -41.43 22.62
N ASN A 77 -19.12 -42.30 23.62
CA ASN A 77 -19.84 -42.20 24.88
C ASN A 77 -19.33 -40.99 25.66
N LEU A 78 -19.91 -39.82 25.39
CA LEU A 78 -19.72 -38.61 26.18
C LEU A 78 -20.40 -38.82 27.54
N HIS A 79 -19.64 -39.28 28.52
CA HIS A 79 -20.09 -39.22 29.90
C HIS A 79 -20.25 -37.73 30.26
N PRO A 80 -21.30 -37.34 31.01
CA PRO A 80 -21.41 -35.97 31.48
C PRO A 80 -20.15 -35.64 32.26
N ILE A 81 -19.40 -34.66 31.76
CA ILE A 81 -18.25 -34.11 32.47
C ILE A 81 -18.87 -33.46 33.70
N MET A 82 -18.79 -34.11 34.86
CA MET A 82 -19.01 -33.41 36.13
C MET A 82 -18.01 -32.27 36.13
N MET A 83 -18.50 -31.06 35.91
CA MET A 83 -17.69 -29.86 35.99
C MET A 83 -17.13 -29.83 37.42
N PRO A 84 -15.79 -29.82 37.59
CA PRO A 84 -15.21 -29.62 38.90
C PRO A 84 -15.78 -28.33 39.49
N ASP A 85 -16.03 -28.32 40.80
CA ASP A 85 -16.46 -27.10 41.49
C ASP A 85 -15.51 -25.95 41.12
N PRO A 86 -16.03 -24.82 40.60
CA PRO A 86 -15.21 -23.69 40.17
C PRO A 86 -14.33 -23.12 41.28
N PHE A 87 -14.68 -23.34 42.54
CA PHE A 87 -13.91 -22.89 43.70
C PHE A 87 -12.94 -23.96 44.25
N SER A 88 -13.03 -25.21 43.77
CA SER A 88 -12.17 -26.30 44.20
C SER A 88 -10.81 -26.24 43.52
N VAL A 89 -9.82 -25.72 44.24
CA VAL A 89 -8.42 -25.68 43.80
C VAL A 89 -7.74 -27.04 44.01
N LYS A 90 -6.95 -27.51 43.04
CA LYS A 90 -6.13 -28.72 43.19
C LYS A 90 -5.05 -28.51 44.25
N GLN A 91 -4.79 -29.52 45.08
CA GLN A 91 -3.77 -29.45 46.15
C GLN A 91 -2.37 -29.07 45.61
N SER A 92 -2.02 -29.52 44.40
CA SER A 92 -0.75 -29.17 43.75
C SER A 92 -0.62 -27.69 43.38
N ALA A 93 -1.74 -26.99 43.19
CA ALA A 93 -1.73 -25.55 42.93
C ALA A 93 -1.49 -24.74 44.21
N LEU A 94 -1.88 -25.26 45.39
CA LEU A 94 -1.62 -24.62 46.69
C LEU A 94 -0.12 -24.64 47.04
N THR A 95 0.60 -25.70 46.66
CA THR A 95 2.04 -25.86 46.92
C THR A 95 2.93 -25.38 45.77
N TYR A 96 2.34 -24.87 44.69
CA TYR A 96 3.09 -24.49 43.49
C TYR A 96 3.99 -23.27 43.73
N ARG A 97 5.27 -23.40 43.37
CA ARG A 97 6.24 -22.29 43.39
C ARG A 97 6.32 -21.63 42.01
N ILE A 98 6.01 -20.33 41.95
CA ILE A 98 6.01 -19.56 40.70
C ILE A 98 7.40 -19.57 40.01
N THR A 99 7.41 -19.89 38.72
CA THR A 99 8.65 -19.94 37.92
C THR A 99 9.19 -18.53 37.64
N LYS A 100 10.50 -18.44 37.34
CA LYS A 100 11.14 -17.17 36.94
C LYS A 100 10.46 -16.55 35.71
N HIS A 101 10.06 -17.36 34.74
CA HIS A 101 9.35 -16.92 33.55
C HIS A 101 7.96 -16.34 33.88
N MET A 102 7.16 -17.01 34.73
CA MET A 102 5.88 -16.47 35.18
C MET A 102 6.04 -15.18 35.98
N LYS A 103 7.06 -15.06 36.82
CA LYS A 103 7.38 -13.79 37.50
C LYS A 103 7.70 -12.67 36.50
N HIS A 104 8.37 -13.00 35.39
CA HIS A 104 8.65 -12.02 34.34
C HIS A 104 7.38 -11.61 33.59
N LEU A 105 6.53 -12.57 33.22
CA LEU A 105 5.24 -12.28 32.56
C LEU A 105 4.27 -11.49 33.45
N ALA A 106 4.32 -11.69 34.77
CA ALA A 106 3.50 -10.96 35.73
C ALA A 106 3.92 -9.48 35.87
N LYS A 107 5.11 -9.09 35.40
CA LYS A 107 5.51 -7.68 35.39
C LYS A 107 4.72 -6.94 34.32
N MET A 108 4.06 -5.86 34.70
CA MET A 108 3.44 -4.94 33.75
C MET A 108 4.53 -4.39 32.81
N LYS A 109 4.21 -4.27 31.52
CA LYS A 109 5.09 -3.62 30.58
C LYS A 109 5.08 -2.11 30.85
N ASP A 110 6.24 -1.50 31.01
CA ASP A 110 6.36 -0.05 31.10
C ASP A 110 6.02 0.56 29.74
N ILE A 111 4.77 1.00 29.59
CA ILE A 111 4.29 1.72 28.42
C ILE A 111 4.47 3.21 28.74
N PRO A 112 5.33 3.95 28.03
CA PRO A 112 5.45 5.38 28.23
C PRO A 112 4.08 6.03 27.95
N GLN A 113 3.67 6.96 28.81
CA GLN A 113 2.41 7.67 28.60
C GLN A 113 2.44 8.41 27.26
N PRO A 114 1.33 8.39 26.50
CA PRO A 114 1.27 9.15 25.25
C PRO A 114 1.44 10.63 25.54
N ILE A 115 2.33 11.29 24.80
CA ILE A 115 2.51 12.74 24.90
C ILE A 115 1.29 13.40 24.25
N PHE A 116 0.45 14.04 25.05
CA PHE A 116 -0.69 14.80 24.53
C PHE A 116 -0.22 16.14 23.94
N ASN A 117 -0.67 16.47 22.74
CA ASN A 117 -0.45 17.79 22.16
C ASN A 117 -1.31 18.81 22.90
N VAL A 118 -0.68 19.83 23.49
CA VAL A 118 -1.40 20.96 24.11
C VAL A 118 -2.18 21.69 23.01
N PRO A 119 -3.52 21.87 23.14
CA PRO A 119 -4.29 22.60 22.15
C PRO A 119 -3.74 24.03 21.99
N GLY A 120 -3.54 24.46 20.74
CA GLY A 120 -2.94 25.77 20.41
C GLY A 120 -1.42 25.78 20.33
N ARG A 121 -0.71 24.70 20.71
CA ARG A 121 0.73 24.61 20.50
C ARG A 121 1.04 24.39 19.02
N VAL A 122 1.50 25.44 18.36
CA VAL A 122 2.06 25.40 17.00
C VAL A 122 3.58 25.43 17.03
N ASN A 123 4.22 25.00 15.94
CA ASN A 123 5.66 25.12 15.78
C ASN A 123 6.03 26.62 15.72
N PRO A 124 6.98 27.14 16.53
CA PRO A 124 7.36 28.54 16.49
C PRO A 124 7.81 29.00 15.09
N MET A 125 8.43 28.11 14.30
CA MET A 125 8.82 28.44 12.94
C MET A 125 7.61 28.69 12.03
N ALA A 126 6.47 28.05 12.29
CA ALA A 126 5.26 28.26 11.49
C ALA A 126 4.67 29.67 11.67
N LEU A 127 4.91 30.32 12.81
CA LEU A 127 4.50 31.70 13.04
C LEU A 127 5.36 32.72 12.27
N LEU A 128 6.61 32.35 11.96
CA LEU A 128 7.58 33.21 11.27
C LEU A 128 7.49 33.10 9.75
N ILE A 129 6.89 32.04 9.21
CA ILE A 129 6.85 31.77 7.77
C ILE A 129 5.75 32.61 7.12
N GLU A 130 6.14 33.44 6.15
CA GLU A 130 5.20 34.07 5.24
C GLU A 130 4.64 33.07 4.22
N ALA A 131 3.32 33.09 4.03
CA ALA A 131 2.65 32.18 3.11
C ALA A 131 2.96 32.49 1.65
N SER A 132 3.09 31.46 0.81
CA SER A 132 3.26 31.66 -0.63
C SER A 132 2.08 32.41 -1.25
N THR A 133 2.34 33.14 -2.35
CA THR A 133 1.31 33.90 -3.08
C THR A 133 0.09 33.05 -3.47
N ARG A 134 0.31 31.78 -3.83
CA ARG A 134 -0.77 30.83 -4.13
C ARG A 134 -1.64 30.54 -2.90
N ILE A 135 -1.03 30.31 -1.73
CA ILE A 135 -1.76 30.05 -0.49
C ILE A 135 -2.58 31.27 -0.10
N ILE A 136 -1.99 32.46 -0.21
CA ILE A 136 -2.69 33.73 0.04
C ILE A 136 -3.90 33.86 -0.91
N ASN A 137 -3.73 33.58 -2.20
CA ASN A 137 -4.83 33.66 -3.17
C ASN A 137 -5.94 32.65 -2.94
N LEU A 138 -5.61 31.45 -2.43
CA LEU A 138 -6.59 30.44 -2.07
C LEU A 138 -7.31 30.77 -0.75
N ALA A 139 -6.62 31.41 0.19
CA ALA A 139 -7.18 31.82 1.48
C ALA A 139 -8.09 33.05 1.35
N LYS A 140 -7.83 33.93 0.36
CA LYS A 140 -8.71 35.05 0.05
C LYS A 140 -10.09 34.54 -0.35
N SER A 141 -11.12 34.99 0.35
CA SER A 141 -12.51 34.70 0.00
C SER A 141 -12.84 35.28 -1.37
N VAL A 142 -13.67 34.57 -2.14
CA VAL A 142 -14.15 35.05 -3.44
C VAL A 142 -15.14 36.20 -3.20
N VAL A 143 -14.77 37.41 -3.63
CA VAL A 143 -15.68 38.57 -3.60
C VAL A 143 -16.67 38.44 -4.75
N ARG A 144 -17.98 38.44 -4.43
CA ARG A 144 -19.05 38.43 -5.43
C ARG A 144 -19.49 39.87 -5.74
N PRO A 145 -19.81 40.20 -7.01
CA PRO A 145 -20.39 41.50 -7.35
C PRO A 145 -21.77 41.64 -6.70
N LEU A 146 -22.12 42.86 -6.28
CA LEU A 146 -23.44 43.15 -5.72
C LEU A 146 -24.54 42.86 -6.75
N GLY A 147 -25.63 42.22 -6.31
CA GLY A 147 -26.81 41.91 -7.14
C GLY A 147 -26.80 40.52 -7.81
N LEU A 148 -25.85 39.63 -7.47
CA LEU A 148 -25.82 38.24 -7.95
C LEU A 148 -26.05 37.28 -6.78
N GLU A 149 -27.32 37.03 -6.44
CA GLU A 149 -27.72 36.21 -5.28
C GLU A 149 -27.41 34.71 -5.47
N THR A 150 -27.34 34.25 -6.72
CA THR A 150 -27.14 32.83 -7.06
C THR A 150 -25.94 32.66 -7.99
N ASP A 151 -25.14 31.60 -7.81
CA ASP A 151 -24.04 31.20 -8.72
C ASP A 151 -24.54 30.70 -10.10
N LEU A 152 -25.83 30.89 -10.41
CA LEU A 152 -26.43 30.49 -11.66
C LEU A 152 -25.99 31.45 -12.78
N LYS A 153 -25.40 30.87 -13.83
CA LYS A 153 -25.19 31.61 -15.07
C LYS A 153 -26.56 32.01 -15.64
N LYS A 154 -26.65 33.21 -16.25
CA LYS A 154 -27.84 33.67 -17.01
C LYS A 154 -28.38 32.59 -17.95
N ASN A 155 -27.48 31.80 -18.55
CA ASN A 155 -27.80 30.60 -19.32
C ASN A 155 -27.22 29.36 -18.63
N ALA A 156 -28.09 28.55 -18.03
CA ALA A 156 -27.70 27.34 -17.31
C ALA A 156 -26.93 26.33 -18.18
N PHE A 157 -27.24 26.28 -19.48
CA PHE A 157 -26.60 25.39 -20.46
C PHE A 157 -25.36 25.98 -21.14
N SER A 158 -24.91 27.17 -20.71
CA SER A 158 -23.73 27.81 -21.31
C SER A 158 -22.44 27.10 -20.89
N VAL A 159 -21.83 26.43 -21.86
CA VAL A 159 -20.52 25.78 -21.74
C VAL A 159 -19.40 26.82 -21.89
N SER A 160 -18.25 26.62 -21.24
CA SER A 160 -17.11 27.53 -21.40
C SER A 160 -16.47 27.36 -22.80
N PRO A 161 -15.88 28.41 -23.41
CA PRO A 161 -15.25 28.29 -24.73
C PRO A 161 -14.08 27.31 -24.75
N SER A 162 -13.39 27.15 -23.62
CA SER A 162 -12.34 26.12 -23.45
C SER A 162 -12.92 24.71 -23.50
N ALA A 163 -14.06 24.48 -22.86
CA ALA A 163 -14.74 23.19 -22.92
C ALA A 163 -15.28 22.86 -24.32
N LEU A 164 -15.75 23.86 -25.08
CA LEU A 164 -16.14 23.66 -26.49
C LEU A 164 -14.94 23.28 -27.37
N LYS A 165 -13.74 23.79 -27.05
CA LYS A 165 -12.48 23.49 -27.75
C LYS A 165 -11.76 22.26 -27.18
N ALA A 166 -12.30 21.61 -26.15
CA ALA A 166 -11.62 20.53 -25.47
C ALA A 166 -11.55 19.27 -26.36
N ILE A 167 -10.34 18.76 -26.54
CA ILE A 167 -10.12 17.54 -27.33
C ILE A 167 -10.40 16.32 -26.45
N CYS A 168 -11.30 15.43 -26.90
CA CYS A 168 -11.62 14.21 -26.16
C CYS A 168 -10.40 13.28 -26.04
N SER A 169 -10.20 12.71 -24.85
CA SER A 169 -9.17 11.69 -24.63
C SER A 169 -9.44 10.43 -25.46
N PRO A 170 -8.42 9.63 -25.82
CA PRO A 170 -8.60 8.42 -26.61
C PRO A 170 -9.60 7.43 -25.99
N ARG A 171 -9.59 7.29 -24.66
CA ARG A 171 -10.53 6.42 -23.93
C ARG A 171 -11.97 6.89 -24.09
N LEU A 172 -12.23 8.19 -23.94
CA LEU A 172 -13.57 8.75 -24.13
C LEU A 172 -14.07 8.57 -25.57
N LYS A 173 -13.19 8.69 -26.57
CA LYS A 173 -13.54 8.39 -27.96
C LYS A 173 -13.97 6.93 -28.17
N VAL A 174 -13.37 5.98 -27.44
CA VAL A 174 -13.77 4.57 -27.50
C VAL A 174 -15.10 4.34 -26.80
N LEU A 175 -15.28 4.91 -25.61
CA LEU A 175 -16.51 4.76 -24.83
C LEU A 175 -17.73 5.42 -25.48
N ALA A 176 -17.52 6.53 -26.18
CA ALA A 176 -18.57 7.23 -26.92
C ALA A 176 -19.06 6.46 -28.16
N LYS A 177 -18.34 5.41 -28.61
CA LYS A 177 -18.83 4.56 -29.70
C LYS A 177 -20.04 3.77 -29.21
N PRO A 178 -21.12 3.67 -30.02
CA PRO A 178 -22.29 2.88 -29.65
C PRO A 178 -21.90 1.41 -29.44
N LYS A 179 -22.48 0.77 -28.44
CA LYS A 179 -22.31 -0.68 -28.21
C LYS A 179 -22.96 -1.42 -29.38
N LYS A 180 -22.17 -2.20 -30.12
CA LYS A 180 -22.70 -3.13 -31.12
C LYS A 180 -23.49 -4.23 -30.40
N ARG A 181 -24.80 -4.25 -30.58
CA ARG A 181 -25.64 -5.38 -30.17
C ARG A 181 -25.70 -6.36 -31.35
N PRO A 182 -25.72 -7.68 -31.10
CA PRO A 182 -25.97 -8.65 -32.16
C PRO A 182 -27.35 -8.39 -32.77
N PRO A 183 -27.55 -8.67 -34.07
CA PRO A 183 -28.87 -8.59 -34.67
C PRO A 183 -29.84 -9.50 -33.92
N HIS A 184 -31.01 -8.97 -33.57
CA HIS A 184 -32.08 -9.76 -32.98
C HIS A 184 -32.48 -10.85 -33.97
N LYS A 185 -32.33 -12.13 -33.60
CA LYS A 185 -32.84 -13.24 -34.42
C LYS A 185 -34.36 -13.09 -34.48
N ARG A 186 -34.89 -12.90 -35.68
CA ARG A 186 -36.34 -12.91 -35.92
C ARG A 186 -36.84 -14.34 -35.96
#